data_AF-A0A2G9NGY8-F1
#
_entry.id   AF-A0A2G9NGY8-F1
#
_cell.length_a   1.000
_cell.length_b   1.000
_cell.length_c   1.000
_cell.angle_alpha   90.00
_cell.angle_beta   90.00
_cell.angle_gamma   90.00
#
_symmetry.space_group_name_H-M   'P 1'
#
loop_
_entity.id
_entity.type
_entity.pdbx_description
1 polymer ?
#
loop_
_entity_poly.entity_id
_entity_poly.type
_entity_poly.pdbx_seq_one_letter_code
_entity_poly.pdbx_strand_id
1 'polypeptide(L)' 'MAISKEFKKHLRIGLTAAVGFVIAVAWQESIMIYMTDLVEKTTPLTSKIQITSISALTITFFGVILIWGFSKILK' A
#
# COMPACT_ATOMS: atom_id res chain seq x y z
N MET A 1 30.68 -12.51 1.42
CA MET A 1 29.86 -13.12 0.35
C MET A 1 29.34 -11.97 -0.52
N ALA A 2 29.91 -11.76 -1.70
CA ALA A 2 29.56 -10.62 -2.54
C ALA A 2 28.22 -10.88 -3.22
N ILE A 3 27.18 -10.17 -2.78
CA ILE A 3 25.88 -10.19 -3.45
C ILE A 3 26.05 -9.58 -4.83
N SER A 4 25.77 -10.35 -5.88
CA SER A 4 25.88 -9.89 -7.27
C SER A 4 24.93 -8.72 -7.54
N LYS A 5 25.33 -7.79 -8.42
CA LYS A 5 24.47 -6.66 -8.82
C LYS A 5 23.10 -7.11 -9.32
N GLU A 6 23.03 -8.27 -9.96
CA GLU A 6 21.77 -8.87 -10.42
C GLU A 6 20.86 -9.28 -9.26
N PHE A 7 21.41 -9.92 -8.23
CA PHE A 7 20.62 -10.30 -7.05
C PHE A 7 20.04 -9.07 -6.34
N LYS A 8 20.81 -7.99 -6.19
CA LYS A 8 20.29 -6.72 -5.64
C LYS A 8 19.14 -6.15 -6.48
N LYS A 9 19.26 -6.22 -7.80
CA LYS A 9 18.21 -5.74 -8.73
C LYS A 9 16.92 -6.54 -8.58
N HIS A 10 17.00 -7.87 -8.57
CA HIS A 10 15.83 -8.73 -8.39
C HIS A 10 15.21 -8.59 -7.00
N LEU A 11 16.03 -8.48 -5.95
CA LEU A 11 15.57 -8.24 -4.59
C LEU A 11 14.79 -6.93 -4.48
N ARG A 12 15.27 -5.85 -5.13
CA ARG A 12 14.59 -4.55 -5.13
C ARG A 12 13.25 -4.60 -5.87
N ILE A 13 13.18 -5.29 -7.01
CA ILE A 13 11.94 -5.46 -7.77
C ILE A 13 10.93 -6.26 -6.93
N GLY A 14 11.36 -7.36 -6.32
CA GLY A 14 10.51 -8.19 -5.45
C GLY A 14 9.99 -7.42 -4.23
N LEU A 15 10.84 -6.65 -3.56
CA LEU A 15 10.43 -5.78 -2.44
C LEU A 15 9.42 -4.71 -2.87
N THR A 16 9.65 -4.08 -4.01
CA THR A 16 8.73 -3.05 -4.52
C THR A 16 7.37 -3.65 -4.86
N ALA A 17 7.35 -4.84 -5.49
CA ALA A 17 6.12 -5.55 -5.80
C ALA A 17 5.38 -6.00 -4.53
N ALA A 18 6.09 -6.54 -3.53
CA ALA A 18 5.52 -6.97 -2.26
C ALA A 18 4.88 -5.79 -1.50
N VAL A 19 5.58 -4.65 -1.43
CA VAL A 19 5.02 -3.45 -0.78
C VAL A 19 3.84 -2.88 -1.57
N GLY A 20 3.93 -2.85 -2.91
CA GLY A 20 2.80 -2.43 -3.75
C GLY A 20 1.56 -3.32 -3.56
N PHE A 21 1.76 -4.63 -3.40
CA PHE A 21 0.69 -5.57 -3.10
C PHE A 21 0.05 -5.31 -1.74
N VAL A 22 0.84 -5.09 -0.69
CA VAL A 22 0.32 -4.76 0.66
C VAL A 22 -0.52 -3.48 0.63
N ILE A 23 -0.07 -2.47 -0.10
CA ILE A 23 -0.81 -1.22 -0.27
C ILE A 23 -2.13 -1.48 -1.02
N ALA A 24 -2.10 -2.23 -2.13
CA ALA A 24 -3.30 -2.54 -2.89
C ALA A 24 -4.35 -3.29 -2.05
N VAL A 25 -3.92 -4.26 -1.24
CA VAL A 25 -4.80 -4.99 -0.31
C VAL A 25 -5.37 -4.07 0.76
N ALA A 26 -4.55 -3.18 1.34
CA ALA A 26 -5.03 -2.23 2.36
C ALA A 26 -6.12 -1.27 1.83
N TRP A 27 -6.07 -0.94 0.53
CA TRP A 27 -7.07 -0.10 -0.13
C TRP A 27 -8.30 -0.87 -0.61
N GLN A 28 -8.25 -2.19 -0.72
CA GLN A 28 -9.33 -3.02 -1.26
C GLN A 28 -10.66 -2.80 -0.53
N GLU A 29 -10.64 -2.81 0.81
CA GLU A 29 -11.85 -2.58 1.61
C GLU A 29 -12.38 -1.17 1.47
N SER A 30 -11.50 -0.16 1.48
CA SER A 30 -11.90 1.24 1.29
C SER A 30 -12.58 1.43 -0.06
N ILE A 31 -11.98 0.92 -1.14
CA ILE A 31 -12.54 1.02 -2.51
C ILE A 31 -13.87 0.28 -2.61
N MET A 32 -13.98 -0.93 -2.05
CA MET A 32 -15.23 -1.69 -2.02
C MET A 32 -16.34 -0.91 -1.31
N ILE A 33 -16.06 -0.33 -0.13
CA ILE A 33 -17.04 0.46 0.62
C ILE A 33 -17.42 1.72 -0.16
N TYR A 34 -16.47 2.47 -0.72
CA TYR A 34 -16.77 3.64 -1.55
C TYR A 34 -17.60 3.30 -2.80
N MET A 35 -17.31 2.17 -3.46
CA MET A 35 -18.07 1.72 -4.63
C MET A 35 -19.49 1.27 -4.25
N THR A 36 -19.66 0.69 -3.06
CA THR A 36 -20.98 0.28 -2.57
C THR A 36 -21.80 1.48 -2.08
N ASP A 37 -21.17 2.45 -1.41
CA ASP A 37 -21.78 3.71 -0.93
C ASP A 37 -22.15 4.67 -2.07
N LEU A 38 -21.37 4.70 -3.15
CA LEU A 38 -21.74 5.42 -4.38
C LEU A 38 -22.98 4.82 -5.07
N VAL A 39 -23.22 3.53 -4.89
CA VAL A 39 -24.41 2.82 -5.37
C VAL A 39 -25.58 2.98 -4.39
N GLU A 40 -25.30 3.06 -3.08
CA GLU A 40 -26.28 3.17 -1.99
C GLU A 40 -26.46 4.60 -1.46
N LYS A 41 -26.58 5.62 -2.31
CA LYS A 41 -26.86 7.02 -1.89
C LYS A 41 -28.22 7.20 -1.17
N THR A 42 -28.39 6.63 0.03
CA THR A 42 -29.46 6.89 0.99
C THR A 42 -29.10 6.55 2.45
N THR A 43 -27.85 6.66 2.96
CA THR A 43 -27.67 6.76 4.45
C THR A 43 -26.29 7.29 4.88
N PRO A 44 -26.16 7.94 6.06
CA PRO A 44 -24.90 8.52 6.53
C PRO A 44 -24.11 7.49 7.35
N LEU A 45 -23.13 6.83 6.72
CA LEU A 45 -22.19 5.89 7.35
C LEU A 45 -20.76 6.46 7.45
N THR A 46 -20.66 7.72 7.89
CA THR A 46 -19.44 8.54 7.82
C THR A 46 -18.30 8.05 8.72
N SER A 47 -18.57 7.24 9.76
CA SER A 47 -17.55 6.84 10.74
C SER A 47 -16.66 5.66 10.30
N LYS A 48 -17.21 4.63 9.66
CA LYS A 48 -16.42 3.47 9.18
C LYS A 48 -15.51 3.84 8.01
N ILE A 49 -16.00 4.67 7.09
CA ILE A 49 -15.25 5.09 5.90
C ILE A 49 -14.00 5.88 6.28
N GLN A 50 -14.11 6.78 7.27
CA GLN A 50 -12.97 7.59 7.72
C GLN A 50 -11.86 6.72 8.34
N ILE A 51 -12.22 5.76 9.19
CA ILE A 51 -11.23 4.91 9.87
C ILE A 51 -10.47 4.02 8.86
N THR A 52 -11.17 3.37 7.92
CA THR A 52 -10.54 2.50 6.92
C THR A 52 -9.70 3.30 5.91
N SER A 53 -10.13 4.52 5.56
CA SER A 53 -9.34 5.38 4.65
C SER A 53 -8.08 5.90 5.33
N ILE A 54 -8.16 6.30 6.60
CA ILE A 54 -7.00 6.79 7.38
C ILE A 54 -5.99 5.68 7.63
N SER A 55 -6.44 4.45 7.93
CA SER A 55 -5.54 3.31 8.09
C SER A 55 -4.83 2.95 6.78
N ALA A 56 -5.55 2.95 5.64
CA ALA A 56 -4.98 2.70 4.32
C ALA A 56 -3.95 3.78 3.92
N LEU A 57 -4.24 5.06 4.20
CA LEU A 57 -3.28 6.16 4.00
C LEU A 57 -2.03 6.00 4.87
N THR A 58 -2.20 5.58 6.12
CA THR A 58 -1.09 5.34 7.05
C THR A 58 -0.20 4.19 6.57
N ILE A 59 -0.79 3.07 6.15
CA ILE A 59 -0.06 1.93 5.56
C ILE A 59 0.69 2.35 4.30
N THR A 60 0.05 3.17 3.44
CA THR A 60 0.67 3.69 2.22
C THR A 60 1.87 4.57 2.53
N PHE A 61 1.76 5.48 3.51
CA PHE A 61 2.84 6.34 3.94
C PHE A 61 4.06 5.54 4.43
N PHE A 62 3.84 4.56 5.31
CA PHE A 62 4.91 3.69 5.78
C PHE A 62 5.50 2.80 4.68
N GLY A 63 4.66 2.28 3.78
CA GLY A 63 5.12 1.49 2.63
C GLY A 63 6.03 2.28 1.68
N VAL A 64 5.67 3.51 1.37
CA VAL A 64 6.50 4.40 0.53
C VAL A 64 7.82 4.73 1.23
N ILE A 65 7.81 5.01 2.54
CA ILE A 65 9.04 5.26 3.32
C ILE A 65 9.95 4.03 3.29
N LEU A 66 9.40 2.82 3.46
CA LEU A 66 10.16 1.57 3.37
C LEU A 66 10.80 1.40 1.98
N ILE A 67 10.03 1.56 0.90
CA ILE A 67 10.56 1.49 -0.47
C ILE A 67 11.68 2.52 -0.66
N TRP A 68 11.50 3.74 -0.17
CA TRP A 68 12.50 4.80 -0.29
C TRP A 68 13.78 4.48 0.49
N GLY A 69 13.65 3.94 1.70
CA GLY A 69 14.76 3.47 2.53
C GLY A 69 15.53 2.33 1.85
N PHE A 70 14.82 1.29 1.40
CA PHE A 70 15.43 0.19 0.65
C PHE A 70 16.09 0.65 -0.65
N SER A 71 15.48 1.59 -1.35
CA SER A 71 16.04 2.21 -2.56
C SER A 71 17.35 2.95 -2.29
N LYS A 72 17.54 3.52 -1.10
CA LYS A 72 18.82 4.13 -0.68
C LYS A 72 19.86 3.09 -0.27
N ILE A 73 19.47 2.04 0.45
CA ILE A 73 20.37 1.00 0.95
C ILE A 73 20.86 0.06 -0.16
N LEU A 74 20.01 -0.21 -1.16
CA LEU A 74 20.29 -1.13 -2.27
C LEU A 74 20.89 -0.46 -3.51
N LYS A 75 21.15 0.86 -3.48
CA LYS A 75 22.04 1.51 -4.45
C LYS A 75 23.45 0.94 -4.34
#